data_AF-A0A852UN32-F1
#
_entry.id   AF-A0A852UN32-F1
#
_cell.length_a   1.000
_cell.length_b   1.000
_cell.length_c   1.000
_cell.angle_alpha   90.00
_cell.angle_beta   90.00
_cell.angle_gamma   90.00
#
_symmetry.space_group_name_H-M   'P 1'
#
loop_
_entity.id
_entity.type
_entity.pdbx_description
1 polymer ?
#
loop_
_entity_poly.entity_id
_entity_poly.type
_entity_poly.pdbx_seq_one_letter_code
_entity_poly.pdbx_strand_id
1 'polypeptide(L)' 'MLNQFHITKALFQNHINERFSFSLNYQGNDFQGIYHEGVINWFNPHPLNKMEIQQLGQVESTVTDKMEELLVSM' A
#
# COMPACT_ATOMS: atom_id res chain seq x y z
N MET A 1 -5.58 8.11 -11.93
CA MET A 1 -4.11 8.25 -11.85
C MET A 1 -3.73 8.31 -10.39
N LEU A 2 -2.68 7.60 -9.99
CA LEU A 2 -2.14 7.62 -8.63
C LEU A 2 -1.37 8.92 -8.45
N ASN A 3 -1.79 9.76 -7.51
CA ASN A 3 -1.26 11.13 -7.40
C ASN A 3 -0.31 11.31 -6.22
N GLN A 4 -0.53 10.55 -5.14
CA GLN A 4 0.25 10.65 -3.91
C GLN A 4 0.43 9.25 -3.36
N PHE A 5 1.66 8.86 -3.05
CA PHE A 5 1.98 7.58 -2.45
C PHE A 5 3.06 7.80 -1.39
N HIS A 6 2.73 7.47 -0.15
CA HIS A 6 3.64 7.60 0.98
C HIS A 6 3.75 6.25 1.68
N ILE A 7 4.98 5.84 1.96
CA ILE A 7 5.26 4.66 2.77
C ILE A 7 5.65 5.16 4.17
N THR A 8 5.04 4.55 5.18
CA THR A 8 5.40 4.77 6.57
C THR A 8 5.76 3.41 7.17
N LYS A 9 6.91 3.30 7.84
CA LYS A 9 7.25 2.08 8.56
C LYS A 9 6.38 2.00 9.82
N ALA A 10 5.42 1.09 9.87
CA ALA A 10 4.43 1.01 10.93
C ALA A 10 4.86 0.00 12.01
N LEU A 11 5.36 0.55 13.12
CA LEU A 11 5.57 -0.06 14.43
C LEU A 11 6.53 -1.27 14.43
N PHE A 12 7.31 -1.39 15.50
CA PHE A 12 8.33 -2.44 15.71
C PHE A 12 9.63 -2.30 14.88
N GLN A 13 10.18 -1.09 14.76
CA GLN A 13 11.57 -0.93 14.31
C GLN A 13 12.49 -1.92 15.05
N ASN A 14 13.28 -2.70 14.31
CA ASN A 14 14.19 -3.75 14.78
C ASN A 14 13.56 -5.08 15.23
N HIS A 15 12.35 -5.42 14.77
CA HIS A 15 11.77 -6.74 15.00
C HIS A 15 11.46 -7.50 13.69
N ILE A 16 11.46 -8.83 13.80
CA ILE A 16 11.14 -9.80 12.72
C ILE A 16 9.72 -9.60 12.13
N ASN A 17 8.87 -8.81 12.80
CA ASN A 17 7.49 -8.52 12.43
C ASN A 17 7.30 -7.08 11.93
N GLU A 18 8.35 -6.42 11.44
CA GLU A 18 8.22 -5.09 10.83
C GLU A 18 7.19 -5.10 9.71
N ARG A 19 6.24 -4.17 9.77
CA ARG A 19 5.21 -4.00 8.74
C ARG A 19 5.33 -2.61 8.14
N PHE A 20 5.24 -2.54 6.82
CA PHE A 20 5.17 -1.26 6.11
C PHE A 20 3.69 -0.90 5.99
N SER A 21 3.31 0.27 6.47
CA SER A 21 2.04 0.88 6.06
C SER A 21 2.27 1.79 4.89
N PHE A 22 1.21 2.01 4.12
CA PHE A 22 1.21 2.98 3.05
C PHE A 22 -0.08 3.78 3.08
N SER A 23 0.01 4.99 2.54
CA SER A 23 -1.12 5.82 2.21
C SER A 23 -1.01 6.25 0.76
N LEU A 24 -2.14 6.32 0.08
CA LEU A 24 -2.19 6.75 -1.30
C LEU A 24 -3.46 7.50 -1.63
N ASN A 25 -3.35 8.40 -2.61
CA ASN A 25 -4.50 9.06 -3.22
C ASN A 25 -4.70 8.55 -4.64
N TYR A 26 -5.88 8.00 -4.91
CA TYR A 26 -6.29 7.56 -6.23
C TYR A 26 -7.59 8.25 -6.63
N GLN A 27 -7.53 9.05 -7.71
CA GLN A 27 -8.68 9.80 -8.23
C GLN A 27 -9.40 10.66 -7.16
N GLY A 28 -8.64 11.26 -6.24
CA GLY A 28 -9.20 12.10 -5.18
C GLY A 28 -9.74 11.33 -3.96
N ASN A 29 -9.60 10.00 -3.92
CA ASN A 29 -9.93 9.19 -2.75
C ASN A 29 -8.65 8.74 -2.05
N ASP A 30 -8.62 8.91 -0.73
CA ASP A 30 -7.50 8.48 0.10
C ASP A 30 -7.72 7.05 0.60
N PHE A 31 -6.69 6.22 0.41
CA PHE A 31 -6.65 4.85 0.87
C PHE A 31 -5.39 4.61 1.69
N GLN A 32 -5.50 3.67 2.62
CA GLN A 32 -4.40 3.28 3.49
C GLN A 32 -4.41 1.76 3.65
N GLY A 33 -3.25 1.19 3.87
CA GLY A 33 -3.12 -0.24 4.09
C GLY A 33 -1.77 -0.62 4.67
N ILE A 34 -1.58 -1.91 4.84
CA ILE A 34 -0.31 -2.53 5.20
C ILE A 34 0.13 -3.49 4.11
N TYR A 35 1.44 -3.58 3.96
CA TYR A 35 2.12 -4.55 3.11
C TYR A 35 2.96 -5.47 3.99
N HIS A 36 2.80 -6.77 3.80
CA HIS A 36 3.58 -7.79 4.50
C HIS A 36 3.74 -9.01 3.59
N GLU A 37 4.99 -9.39 3.29
CA GLU A 37 5.32 -10.60 2.51
C GLU A 37 4.55 -10.73 1.19
N GLY A 38 4.44 -9.63 0.42
CA GLY A 38 3.70 -9.63 -0.85
C GLY A 38 2.17 -9.50 -0.72
N VAL A 39 1.64 -9.44 0.51
CA VAL A 39 0.20 -9.32 0.76
C VAL A 39 -0.16 -7.89 1.17
N ILE A 40 -1.11 -7.30 0.44
CA ILE A 40 -1.73 -6.02 0.77
C ILE A 40 -2.98 -6.26 1.59
N ASN A 41 -3.08 -5.61 2.75
CA ASN A 41 -4.34 -5.52 3.50
C ASN A 41 -4.77 -4.06 3.61
N TRP A 42 -5.96 -3.77 3.12
CA TRP A 42 -6.53 -2.43 3.14
C TRP A 42 -7.18 -2.11 4.48
N PHE A 43 -7.04 -0.87 4.91
CA PHE A 43 -7.84 -0.30 5.99
C PHE A 43 -9.18 0.18 5.46
N ASN A 44 -10.09 0.49 6.38
CA ASN A 44 -11.35 1.13 6.02
C ASN A 44 -11.12 2.63 5.72
N PRO A 45 -11.70 3.19 4.64
CA PRO A 45 -12.60 2.53 3.68
C PRO A 45 -11.86 1.64 2.68
N HIS A 46 -12.42 0.45 2.41
CA HIS A 46 -11.85 -0.47 1.43
C HIS A 46 -11.92 0.12 -0.01
N PRO A 47 -10.86 0.01 -0.82
CA PRO A 47 -10.81 0.53 -2.19
C PRO A 47 -11.96 0.13 -3.10
N LEU A 48 -12.40 -1.14 -2.99
CA LEU A 48 -13.55 -1.67 -3.76
C LEU A 48 -14.85 -0.88 -3.57
N ASN A 49 -14.97 -0.04 -2.53
CA ASN A 49 -16.12 0.84 -2.36
C ASN A 49 -16.14 2.01 -3.36
N LYS A 50 -15.01 2.28 -4.02
CA LYS A 50 -14.78 3.49 -4.84
C LYS A 50 -14.12 3.20 -6.19
N MET A 51 -13.61 1.99 -6.41
CA MET A 51 -12.96 1.60 -7.66
C MET A 51 -13.29 0.16 -8.06
N GLU A 52 -13.27 -0.10 -9.36
CA GLU A 52 -13.50 -1.43 -9.93
C GLU A 52 -12.32 -2.37 -9.65
N ILE A 53 -12.58 -3.69 -9.67
CA ILE A 53 -11.56 -4.72 -9.41
C ILE A 53 -10.34 -4.57 -10.32
N GLN A 54 -10.55 -4.24 -11.60
CA GLN A 54 -9.43 -4.03 -12.54
C GLN A 54 -8.55 -2.83 -12.16
N GLN A 55 -9.17 -1.76 -11.67
CA GLN A 55 -8.45 -0.56 -11.21
C GLN A 55 -7.70 -0.85 -9.92
N LEU A 56 -8.34 -1.58 -9.00
CA LEU A 56 -7.70 -2.03 -7.76
C LEU A 56 -6.47 -2.89 -8.05
N GLY A 57 -6.57 -3.85 -8.98
CA GLY A 57 -5.42 -4.68 -9.36
C GLY A 57 -4.24 -3.87 -9.90
N GLN A 58 -4.48 -2.82 -10.69
CA GLN A 58 -3.41 -1.92 -11.15
C GLN A 58 -2.78 -1.13 -10.00
N VAL A 59 -3.61 -0.67 -9.05
CA VAL A 59 -3.14 0.02 -7.84
C VAL A 59 -2.29 -0.94 -7.00
N GLU A 60 -2.78 -2.15 -6.73
CA GLU A 60 -2.08 -3.16 -5.92
C GLU A 60 -0.75 -3.60 -6.55
N SER A 61 -0.68 -3.76 -7.87
CA SER A 61 0.58 -3.98 -8.57
C SER A 61 1.56 -2.84 -8.33
N THR A 62 1.10 -1.58 -8.48
CA THR A 62 1.94 -0.40 -8.26
C THR A 62 2.43 -0.29 -6.81
N VAL A 63 1.58 -0.62 -5.83
CA VAL A 63 1.96 -0.64 -4.41
C VAL A 63 3.01 -1.72 -4.17
N THR A 64 2.82 -2.91 -4.74
CA THR A 64 3.73 -4.05 -4.60
C THR A 64 5.11 -3.71 -5.17
N ASP A 65 5.18 -3.21 -6.39
CA ASP A 65 6.44 -2.81 -7.04
C ASP A 65 7.20 -1.79 -6.18
N LYS A 66 6.50 -0.77 -5.67
CA LYS A 66 7.10 0.26 -4.79
C LYS A 66 7.59 -0.28 -3.45
N MET A 67 6.91 -1.27 -2.89
CA MET A 67 7.31 -1.90 -1.63
C MET A 67 8.52 -2.81 -1.83
N GLU A 68 8.56 -3.58 -2.92
CA GLU A 68 9.70 -4.43 -3.26
C GLU A 68 10.95 -3.59 -3.56
N GLU A 69 10.84 -2.51 -4.32
CA GLU A 69 11.93 -1.55 -4.54
C GLU A 69 12.50 -1.01 -3.21
N LEU A 70 11.62 -0.66 -2.26
CA LEU A 70 12.04 -0.20 -0.94
C LEU A 70 12.77 -1.30 -0.17
N LEU A 71 12.21 -2.50 -0.11
CA LEU A 71 12.78 -3.63 0.63
C LEU A 71 14.14 -4.09 0.09
N VAL A 72 14.35 -4.02 -1.23
CA VAL A 72 15.65 -4.33 -1.85
C VAL A 72 16.70 -3.24 -1.54
N SER A 73 16.25 -2.01 -1.28
CA SER A 73 17.13 -0.87 -0.99
C SER A 73 17.53 -0.71 0.48
N MET A 74 16.95 -1.52 1.38
CA MET A 74 17.20 -1.51 2.83
C MET A 74 18.23 -2.56 3.25
#